data_AF-A0A8J3EPX9-F1
#
_entry.id   AF-A0A8J3EPX9-F1
#
_cell.length_a   1.000
_cell.length_b   1.000
_cell.length_c   1.000
_cell.angle_alpha   90.00
_cell.angle_beta   90.00
_cell.angle_gamma   90.00
#
_symmetry.space_group_name_H-M   'P 1'
#
loop_
_entity.id
_entity.type
_entity.pdbx_description
1 polymer ?
#
loop_
_entity_poly.entity_id
_entity_poly.type
_entity_poly.pdbx_seq_one_letter_code
_entity_poly.pdbx_strand_id
1 'polypeptide(L)'
;MIVFRNDGELDIRALTTFGLSVKGTKGAIGRFGTGLKYACAVILRSGGEIALSIGGNSYRFEARNEEFRGETKSFVYLIGPGDVTQLGFTTDLGRDWEPWQAFREIYSNCKDENGETFHRQGAAPVSSAGQTVIAVTLKQFDAIFYSLEEYFINPEEDPLWENDTIAVYAGRSKHIFYQGIRVHELKHPAAFRYNFKRYIELTEDRTVKYPFIIDSYLVDFLPECTEPVVCEKVVSTESQYERSLEFTEHKGKPSAAFAGAVVSAGCKASMASMQLVRMALPENDPNSMTVASRASKGAKELSNAVALADNLGLDRSDITWVLGEGLPVPGDYAIRDQNVILAEAILDDQPRMNLAVAEAICSIRNKGRPFPVLFCAAEGLAKARGEQQ
;
A
#
# COMPACT_ATOMS: atom_id res chain seq x y z
N MET A 1 -19.55 -16.71 22.06
CA MET A 1 -20.43 -15.64 21.53
C MET A 1 -19.69 -14.33 21.67
N ILE A 2 -19.90 -13.41 20.74
CA ILE A 2 -19.31 -12.06 20.81
C ILE A 2 -20.36 -11.10 21.36
N VAL A 3 -19.96 -10.30 22.34
CA VAL A 3 -20.80 -9.32 23.01
C VAL A 3 -20.26 -7.93 22.72
N PHE A 4 -21.17 -7.04 22.32
CA PHE A 4 -20.93 -5.61 22.13
C PHE A 4 -21.77 -4.85 23.15
N ARG A 5 -21.16 -3.97 23.94
CA ARG A 5 -21.83 -3.24 25.02
C ARG A 5 -21.55 -1.75 24.91
N ASN A 6 -22.61 -0.96 24.91
CA ASN A 6 -22.55 0.49 24.86
C ASN A 6 -23.33 1.09 26.04
N ASP A 7 -22.90 2.26 26.48
CA ASP A 7 -23.72 3.14 27.31
C ASP A 7 -24.76 3.84 26.43
N GLY A 8 -25.95 4.07 26.97
CA GLY A 8 -27.11 4.54 26.25
C GLY A 8 -28.05 3.40 25.85
N GLU A 9 -29.34 3.73 25.80
CA GLU A 9 -30.39 2.81 25.35
C GLU A 9 -30.65 3.02 23.86
N LEU A 10 -30.50 1.95 23.08
CA LEU A 10 -30.88 1.94 21.68
C LEU A 10 -32.39 2.13 21.56
N ASP A 11 -32.80 3.17 20.85
CA ASP A 11 -34.21 3.36 20.51
C ASP A 11 -34.67 2.24 19.56
N ILE A 12 -35.63 1.42 20.01
CA ILE A 12 -36.13 0.28 19.24
C ILE A 12 -36.69 0.68 17.87
N ARG A 13 -37.11 1.94 17.70
CA ARG A 13 -37.56 2.47 16.40
C ARG A 13 -36.44 2.44 15.37
N ALA A 14 -35.17 2.52 15.78
CA ALA A 14 -34.02 2.38 14.89
C ALA A 14 -33.92 0.97 14.27
N LEU A 15 -34.55 -0.04 14.86
CA LEU A 15 -34.62 -1.41 14.34
C LEU A 15 -35.86 -1.65 13.48
N THR A 16 -36.99 -1.01 13.83
CA THR A 16 -38.27 -1.23 13.14
C THR A 16 -38.52 -0.29 11.97
N THR A 17 -37.87 0.88 11.93
CA THR A 17 -38.08 1.91 10.91
C THR A 17 -36.84 2.10 10.03
N PHE A 18 -37.00 2.05 8.71
CA PHE A 18 -35.93 2.42 7.77
C PHE A 18 -35.75 3.93 7.71
N GLY A 19 -34.50 4.39 7.54
CA GLY A 19 -34.17 5.80 7.34
C GLY A 19 -34.02 6.64 8.60
N LEU A 20 -34.18 6.07 9.80
CA LEU A 20 -33.89 6.77 11.05
C LEU A 20 -32.38 6.78 11.32
N SER A 21 -31.75 7.95 11.19
CA SER A 21 -30.36 8.17 11.57
C SER A 21 -30.21 9.50 12.28
N VAL A 22 -29.54 9.49 13.44
CA VAL A 22 -29.19 10.69 14.22
C VAL A 22 -27.72 11.11 14.04
N LYS A 23 -26.93 10.36 13.27
CA LYS A 23 -25.51 10.66 13.01
C LYS A 23 -25.38 11.75 11.95
N GLY A 24 -25.37 13.01 12.38
CA GLY A 24 -25.04 14.19 11.56
C GLY A 24 -23.57 14.64 11.67
N THR A 25 -22.74 13.94 12.44
CA THR A 25 -21.36 14.34 12.72
C THR A 25 -20.39 13.89 11.63
N LYS A 26 -19.52 14.82 11.20
CA LYS A 26 -18.35 14.51 10.38
C LYS A 26 -17.44 13.59 11.20
N GLY A 27 -17.26 12.33 10.77
CA GLY A 27 -16.30 11.40 11.36
C GLY A 27 -16.87 10.13 12.00
N ALA A 28 -18.19 9.96 12.07
CA ALA A 28 -18.75 8.68 12.52
C ALA A 28 -18.46 7.58 11.51
N ILE A 29 -17.95 6.45 12.00
CA ILE A 29 -17.59 5.30 11.19
C ILE A 29 -18.86 4.59 10.69
N GLY A 30 -19.79 4.32 11.61
CA GLY A 30 -21.06 3.68 11.30
C GLY A 30 -22.10 4.65 10.73
N ARG A 31 -22.96 4.21 9.80
CA ARG A 31 -24.20 4.94 9.47
C ARG A 31 -25.35 4.25 10.18
N PHE A 32 -25.80 4.80 11.30
CA PHE A 32 -26.99 4.31 11.97
C PHE A 32 -28.21 4.41 11.04
N GLY A 33 -29.11 3.42 11.13
CA GLY A 33 -30.42 3.42 10.49
C GLY A 33 -30.68 2.23 9.57
N THR A 34 -29.70 1.78 8.80
CA THR A 34 -29.83 0.58 7.95
C THR A 34 -28.84 -0.50 8.30
N GLY A 35 -27.59 -0.15 8.65
CA GLY A 35 -26.52 -1.12 8.89
C GLY A 35 -26.88 -2.24 9.88
N LEU A 36 -27.45 -1.91 11.04
CA LEU A 36 -27.85 -2.93 12.03
C LEU A 36 -28.89 -3.92 11.47
N LYS A 37 -29.81 -3.46 10.60
CA LYS A 37 -30.78 -4.34 9.93
C LYS A 37 -30.08 -5.30 8.95
N TYR A 38 -29.11 -4.79 8.19
CA TYR A 38 -28.25 -5.61 7.33
C TYR A 38 -27.49 -6.65 8.16
N ALA A 39 -26.89 -6.24 9.27
CA ALA A 39 -26.17 -7.14 10.16
C ALA A 39 -27.07 -8.26 10.70
N CYS A 40 -28.29 -7.94 11.17
CA CYS A 40 -29.26 -8.95 11.60
C CYS A 40 -29.61 -9.93 10.48
N ALA A 41 -29.89 -9.43 9.27
CA ALA A 41 -30.22 -10.28 8.12
C ALA A 41 -29.07 -11.24 7.76
N VAL A 42 -27.83 -10.75 7.76
CA VAL A 42 -26.62 -11.54 7.49
C VAL A 42 -26.39 -12.61 8.56
N ILE A 43 -26.52 -12.25 9.84
CA ILE A 43 -26.33 -13.18 10.97
C ILE A 43 -27.34 -14.32 10.87
N LEU A 44 -28.62 -14.00 10.70
CA LEU A 44 -29.69 -15.01 10.59
C LEU A 44 -29.53 -15.88 9.33
N ARG A 45 -29.20 -15.29 8.17
CA ARG A 45 -28.91 -16.02 6.93
C ARG A 45 -27.74 -17.00 7.10
N SER A 46 -26.76 -16.63 7.92
CA SER A 46 -25.58 -17.44 8.21
C SER A 46 -25.82 -18.52 9.27
N GLY A 47 -27.07 -18.68 9.74
CA GLY A 47 -27.44 -19.64 10.79
C GLY A 47 -27.00 -19.23 12.20
N GLY A 48 -26.71 -17.95 12.41
CA GLY A 48 -26.37 -17.39 13.72
C GLY A 48 -27.58 -16.88 14.49
N GLU A 49 -27.34 -16.55 15.75
CA GLU A 49 -28.33 -15.94 16.64
C GLU A 49 -27.87 -14.55 17.06
N ILE A 50 -28.83 -13.62 17.16
CA ILE A 50 -28.59 -12.27 17.67
C ILE A 50 -29.63 -11.93 18.75
N ALA A 51 -29.14 -11.67 19.94
CA ALA A 51 -29.90 -11.20 21.08
C ALA A 51 -29.51 -9.75 21.41
N LEU A 52 -30.47 -8.99 21.88
CA LEU A 52 -30.33 -7.58 22.20
C LEU A 52 -30.94 -7.34 23.58
N SER A 53 -30.22 -6.69 24.47
CA SER A 53 -30.74 -6.22 25.75
C SER A 53 -30.61 -4.70 25.83
N ILE A 54 -31.72 -4.00 26.08
CA ILE A 54 -31.79 -2.53 26.15
C ILE A 54 -32.49 -2.14 27.43
N GLY A 55 -31.82 -1.41 28.32
CA GLY A 55 -32.42 -0.91 29.56
C GLY A 55 -33.01 -2.02 30.45
N GLY A 56 -32.48 -3.24 30.34
CA GLY A 56 -32.96 -4.44 31.04
C GLY A 56 -34.04 -5.25 30.30
N ASN A 57 -34.61 -4.71 29.23
CA ASN A 57 -35.52 -5.45 28.35
C ASN A 57 -34.73 -6.37 27.43
N SER A 58 -35.24 -7.57 27.20
CA SER A 58 -34.61 -8.56 26.30
C SER A 58 -35.38 -8.70 25.00
N TYR A 59 -34.63 -8.71 23.92
CA TYR A 59 -35.10 -8.88 22.55
C TYR A 59 -34.27 -9.94 21.85
N ARG A 60 -34.87 -10.63 20.88
CA ARG A 60 -34.14 -11.50 19.95
C ARG A 60 -34.71 -11.40 18.56
N PHE A 61 -33.87 -11.65 17.56
CA PHE A 61 -34.34 -11.75 16.18
C PHE A 61 -34.55 -13.23 15.82
N GLU A 62 -35.62 -13.50 15.07
CA GLU A 62 -35.90 -14.82 14.51
C GLU A 62 -36.16 -14.68 13.01
N ALA A 63 -35.78 -15.71 12.24
CA ALA A 63 -36.11 -15.84 10.83
C ALA A 63 -37.26 -16.85 10.68
N ARG A 64 -38.31 -16.50 9.94
CA ARG A 64 -39.44 -17.39 9.66
C ARG A 64 -39.70 -17.49 8.17
N ASN A 65 -39.84 -18.72 7.69
CA ASN A 65 -40.16 -18.99 6.29
C ASN A 65 -41.65 -18.79 6.05
N GLU A 66 -41.97 -17.93 5.08
CA GLU A 66 -43.33 -17.65 4.64
C GLU A 66 -43.39 -17.65 3.11
N GLU A 67 -44.59 -17.87 2.58
CA GLU A 67 -44.81 -17.81 1.14
C GLU A 67 -45.05 -16.36 0.69
N PHE A 68 -44.31 -15.90 -0.31
CA PHE A 68 -44.51 -14.60 -0.94
C PHE A 68 -44.47 -14.78 -2.46
N ARG A 69 -45.64 -14.64 -3.09
CA ARG A 69 -45.80 -14.76 -4.55
C ARG A 69 -45.28 -16.09 -5.12
N GLY A 70 -45.51 -17.21 -4.42
CA GLY A 70 -45.08 -18.54 -4.84
C GLY A 70 -43.61 -18.87 -4.54
N GLU A 71 -42.88 -17.97 -3.89
CA GLU A 71 -41.53 -18.22 -3.40
C GLU A 71 -41.52 -18.24 -1.86
N THR A 72 -40.80 -19.18 -1.27
CA THR A 72 -40.52 -19.12 0.17
C THR A 72 -39.49 -18.03 0.46
N LYS A 73 -39.84 -17.07 1.31
CA LYS A 73 -38.95 -16.03 1.82
C LYS A 73 -38.82 -16.14 3.33
N SER A 74 -37.64 -15.85 3.83
CA SER A 74 -37.33 -15.86 5.26
C SER A 74 -37.45 -14.44 5.82
N PHE A 75 -38.60 -14.12 6.43
CA PHE A 75 -38.88 -12.82 7.03
C PHE A 75 -38.25 -12.71 8.42
N VAL A 76 -37.76 -11.52 8.76
CA VAL A 76 -37.14 -11.26 10.06
C VAL A 76 -38.19 -10.75 11.04
N TYR A 77 -38.22 -11.36 12.22
CA TYR A 77 -39.08 -11.01 13.33
C TYR A 77 -38.25 -10.50 14.50
N LEU A 78 -38.75 -9.47 15.19
CA LEU A 78 -38.25 -9.01 16.47
C LEU A 78 -39.19 -9.51 17.57
N ILE A 79 -38.65 -10.24 18.52
CA ILE A 79 -39.38 -10.74 19.68
C ILE A 79 -38.93 -9.95 20.88
N GLY A 80 -39.86 -9.21 21.48
CA GLY A 80 -39.61 -8.37 22.65
C GLY A 80 -40.50 -8.72 23.84
N PRO A 81 -40.51 -7.86 24.87
CA PRO A 81 -41.39 -8.02 26.03
C PRO A 81 -42.87 -7.92 25.64
N GLY A 82 -43.52 -9.07 25.47
CA GLY A 82 -44.96 -9.16 25.26
C GLY A 82 -45.45 -8.97 23.82
N ASP A 83 -44.56 -8.77 22.85
CA ASP A 83 -44.93 -8.64 21.44
C ASP A 83 -43.94 -9.34 20.49
N VAL A 84 -44.44 -9.73 19.32
CA VAL A 84 -43.70 -10.30 18.21
C VAL A 84 -44.01 -9.47 16.97
N THR A 85 -43.04 -8.68 16.53
CA THR A 85 -43.21 -7.77 15.39
C THR A 85 -42.47 -8.31 14.17
N GLN A 86 -43.19 -8.52 13.05
CA GLN A 86 -42.55 -8.75 11.75
C GLN A 86 -41.88 -7.45 11.28
N LEU A 87 -40.60 -7.52 10.95
CA LEU A 87 -39.86 -6.36 10.43
C LEU A 87 -40.06 -6.23 8.92
N GLY A 88 -39.88 -5.01 8.41
CA GLY A 88 -40.05 -4.69 6.99
C GLY A 88 -38.94 -5.22 6.06
N PHE A 89 -38.23 -6.29 6.44
CA PHE A 89 -37.14 -6.88 5.66
C PHE A 89 -37.01 -8.39 5.89
N THR A 90 -36.31 -9.06 4.97
CA THR A 90 -36.03 -10.49 5.00
C THR A 90 -34.54 -10.74 5.22
N THR A 91 -34.16 -12.01 5.38
CA THR A 91 -32.74 -12.40 5.41
C THR A 91 -32.02 -12.21 4.06
N ASP A 92 -32.72 -11.82 2.99
CA ASP A 92 -32.13 -11.45 1.70
C ASP A 92 -31.60 -10.02 1.68
N LEU A 93 -31.92 -9.19 2.68
CA LEU A 93 -31.34 -7.85 2.81
C LEU A 93 -29.81 -7.96 2.91
N GLY A 94 -29.10 -7.18 2.09
CA GLY A 94 -27.65 -7.30 1.96
C GLY A 94 -27.22 -8.67 1.51
N ARG A 95 -27.84 -9.23 0.46
CA ARG A 95 -27.52 -10.56 -0.07
C ARG A 95 -26.03 -10.75 -0.31
N ASP A 96 -25.35 -9.71 -0.76
CA ASP A 96 -23.91 -9.72 -1.07
C ASP A 96 -23.03 -9.41 0.16
N TRP A 97 -23.63 -9.15 1.33
CA TRP A 97 -22.86 -8.95 2.56
C TRP A 97 -22.36 -10.27 3.13
N GLU A 98 -21.09 -10.26 3.52
CA GLU A 98 -20.41 -11.31 4.24
C GLU A 98 -20.49 -11.11 5.77
N PRO A 99 -20.29 -12.17 6.59
CA PRO A 99 -20.35 -12.08 8.04
C PRO A 99 -19.43 -11.00 8.64
N TRP A 100 -18.27 -10.75 8.05
CA TRP A 100 -17.36 -9.72 8.56
C TRP A 100 -17.89 -8.30 8.37
N GLN A 101 -18.71 -8.04 7.35
CA GLN A 101 -19.35 -6.74 7.16
C GLN A 101 -20.43 -6.49 8.21
N ALA A 102 -21.15 -7.55 8.61
CA ALA A 102 -22.08 -7.50 9.73
C ALA A 102 -21.35 -7.29 11.07
N PHE A 103 -20.25 -8.01 11.31
CA PHE A 103 -19.40 -7.81 12.49
C PHE A 103 -18.90 -6.36 12.55
N ARG A 104 -18.34 -5.87 11.43
CA ARG A 104 -17.83 -4.51 11.30
C ARG A 104 -18.89 -3.47 11.63
N GLU A 105 -20.10 -3.61 11.11
CA GLU A 105 -21.16 -2.64 11.39
C GLU A 105 -21.49 -2.57 12.89
N ILE A 106 -21.60 -3.70 13.58
CA ILE A 106 -21.90 -3.72 15.02
C ILE A 106 -20.69 -3.22 15.82
N TYR A 107 -19.48 -3.69 15.49
CA TYR A 107 -18.24 -3.30 16.14
C TYR A 107 -17.94 -1.81 16.01
N SER A 108 -18.08 -1.25 14.81
CA SER A 108 -17.85 0.17 14.57
C SER A 108 -18.87 1.05 15.30
N ASN A 109 -20.16 0.66 15.33
CA ASN A 109 -21.15 1.38 16.13
C ASN A 109 -20.84 1.29 17.64
N CYS A 110 -20.35 0.15 18.11
CA CYS A 110 -19.88 -0.02 19.48
C CYS A 110 -18.71 0.92 19.79
N LYS A 111 -17.71 1.00 18.91
CA LYS A 111 -16.56 1.89 19.07
C LYS A 111 -16.90 3.37 18.96
N ASP A 112 -17.78 3.76 18.04
CA ASP A 112 -18.27 5.15 17.91
C ASP A 112 -18.93 5.65 19.21
N GLU A 113 -19.49 4.75 20.02
CA GLU A 113 -20.16 5.03 21.30
C GLU A 113 -19.25 4.78 22.53
N ASN A 114 -17.92 4.63 22.31
CA ASN A 114 -16.94 4.28 23.34
C ASN A 114 -17.28 2.99 24.11
N GLY A 115 -17.96 2.06 23.44
CA GLY A 115 -18.34 0.78 23.99
C GLY A 115 -17.21 -0.25 24.01
N GLU A 116 -17.53 -1.39 24.59
CA GLU A 116 -16.63 -2.54 24.72
C GLU A 116 -17.13 -3.75 23.92
N THR A 117 -16.18 -4.52 23.38
CA THR A 117 -16.46 -5.78 22.68
C THR A 117 -15.62 -6.89 23.31
N PHE A 118 -16.24 -8.02 23.64
CA PHE A 118 -15.56 -9.14 24.27
C PHE A 118 -16.21 -10.49 23.92
N HIS A 119 -15.41 -11.55 23.97
CA HIS A 119 -15.89 -12.92 23.83
C HIS A 119 -16.38 -13.47 25.18
N ARG A 120 -17.53 -14.16 25.17
CA ARG A 120 -18.14 -14.75 26.37
C ARG A 120 -18.71 -16.15 26.10
N GLN A 121 -18.67 -17.00 27.12
CA GLN A 121 -19.38 -18.28 27.18
C GLN A 121 -20.63 -18.19 28.06
N GLY A 122 -21.64 -19.02 27.77
CA GLY A 122 -22.88 -19.11 28.54
C GLY A 122 -24.00 -18.24 27.97
N ALA A 123 -24.92 -17.80 28.83
CA ALA A 123 -26.08 -16.99 28.42
C ALA A 123 -25.69 -15.55 28.05
N ALA A 124 -26.49 -14.95 27.16
CA ALA A 124 -26.35 -13.55 26.79
C ALA A 124 -26.48 -12.63 28.03
N PRO A 125 -25.61 -11.63 28.20
CA PRO A 125 -25.74 -10.68 29.29
C PRO A 125 -27.02 -9.85 29.14
N VAL A 126 -27.65 -9.55 30.27
CA VAL A 126 -28.74 -8.57 30.35
C VAL A 126 -28.12 -7.21 30.65
N SER A 127 -28.49 -6.19 29.88
CA SER A 127 -28.04 -4.80 30.09
C SER A 127 -28.61 -4.23 31.38
N SER A 128 -27.89 -3.32 32.03
CA SER A 128 -28.49 -2.47 33.07
C SER A 128 -29.37 -1.35 32.44
N ALA A 129 -30.13 -0.64 33.27
CA ALA A 129 -30.79 0.61 32.85
C ALA A 129 -29.76 1.58 32.26
N GLY A 130 -30.08 2.24 31.16
CA GLY A 130 -29.16 3.14 30.47
C GLY A 130 -28.09 2.45 29.63
N GLN A 131 -28.20 1.15 29.34
CA GLN A 131 -27.21 0.41 28.55
C GLN A 131 -27.85 -0.39 27.42
N THR A 132 -27.05 -0.67 26.40
CA THR A 132 -27.36 -1.57 25.30
C THR A 132 -26.33 -2.67 25.21
N VAL A 133 -26.78 -3.91 25.07
CA VAL A 133 -25.97 -5.11 24.88
C VAL A 133 -26.45 -5.84 23.64
N ILE A 134 -25.57 -6.06 22.66
CA ILE A 134 -25.82 -6.93 21.51
C ILE A 134 -24.95 -8.18 21.70
N ALA A 135 -25.57 -9.36 21.73
CA ALA A 135 -24.89 -10.63 21.85
C ALA A 135 -25.13 -11.47 20.59
N VAL A 136 -24.05 -11.90 19.93
CA VAL A 136 -24.10 -12.66 18.68
C VAL A 136 -23.43 -14.01 18.85
N THR A 137 -24.17 -15.06 18.52
CA THR A 137 -23.68 -16.44 18.42
C THR A 137 -23.54 -16.80 16.95
N LEU A 138 -22.33 -16.71 16.42
CA LEU A 138 -21.99 -17.08 15.04
C LEU A 138 -20.51 -17.44 14.97
N LYS A 139 -20.17 -18.64 14.46
CA LYS A 139 -18.77 -19.13 14.46
C LYS A 139 -17.82 -18.19 13.71
N GLN A 140 -18.30 -17.57 12.64
CA GLN A 140 -17.55 -16.61 11.85
C GLN A 140 -17.22 -15.36 12.66
N PHE A 141 -18.10 -14.91 13.56
CA PHE A 141 -17.82 -13.78 14.45
C PHE A 141 -16.71 -14.10 15.44
N ASP A 142 -16.65 -15.34 15.96
CA ASP A 142 -15.53 -15.75 16.82
C ASP A 142 -14.21 -15.69 16.03
N ALA A 143 -14.18 -16.22 14.80
CA ALA A 143 -12.99 -16.15 13.94
C ALA A 143 -12.57 -14.69 13.65
N ILE A 144 -13.52 -13.82 13.32
CA ILE A 144 -13.26 -12.39 13.07
C ILE A 144 -12.72 -11.69 14.33
N PHE A 145 -13.29 -11.99 15.51
CA PHE A 145 -12.86 -11.40 16.77
C PHE A 145 -11.42 -11.78 17.14
N TYR A 146 -10.98 -12.98 16.80
CA TYR A 146 -9.60 -13.43 17.01
C TYR A 146 -8.62 -12.99 15.90
N SER A 147 -9.11 -12.31 14.87
CA SER A 147 -8.32 -11.80 13.74
C SER A 147 -8.72 -10.37 13.39
N LEU A 148 -8.96 -9.54 14.41
CA LEU A 148 -9.42 -8.15 14.24
C LEU A 148 -8.47 -7.32 13.37
N GLU A 149 -7.17 -7.59 13.45
CA GLU A 149 -6.12 -6.95 12.66
C GLU A 149 -6.28 -7.12 11.14
N GLU A 150 -7.01 -8.15 10.69
CA GLU A 150 -7.33 -8.32 9.27
C GLU A 150 -8.39 -7.32 8.78
N TYR A 151 -9.22 -6.80 9.69
CA TYR A 151 -10.39 -5.97 9.38
C TYR A 151 -10.25 -4.54 9.90
N PHE A 152 -9.41 -4.32 10.92
CA PHE A 152 -9.23 -3.05 11.60
C PHE A 152 -7.75 -2.75 11.84
N ILE A 153 -7.41 -1.46 11.77
CA ILE A 153 -6.18 -0.94 12.35
C ILE A 153 -6.45 -0.65 13.83
N ASN A 154 -5.58 -1.11 14.71
CA ASN A 154 -5.70 -0.78 16.13
C ASN A 154 -5.40 0.73 16.33
N PRO A 155 -6.29 1.51 16.96
CA PRO A 155 -6.03 2.93 17.22
C PRO A 155 -4.80 3.21 18.08
N GLU A 156 -4.34 2.24 18.87
CA GLU A 156 -3.11 2.33 19.67
C GLU A 156 -1.85 1.97 18.87
N GLU A 157 -1.99 1.51 17.63
CA GLU A 157 -0.86 1.18 16.77
C GLU A 157 -0.26 2.46 16.17
N ASP A 158 1.05 2.61 16.27
CA ASP A 158 1.78 3.70 15.64
C ASP A 158 2.09 3.39 14.17
N PRO A 159 1.83 4.30 13.23
CA PRO A 159 2.24 4.12 11.83
C PRO A 159 3.76 4.24 11.69
N LEU A 160 4.34 3.47 10.75
CA LEU A 160 5.74 3.62 10.34
C LEU A 160 5.96 4.98 9.68
N TRP A 161 4.98 5.43 8.92
CA TRP A 161 4.99 6.72 8.26
C TRP A 161 3.56 7.18 8.03
N GLU A 162 3.31 8.48 8.16
CA GLU A 162 2.02 9.06 7.86
C GLU A 162 2.14 10.50 7.36
N ASN A 163 1.13 10.92 6.60
CA ASN A 163 0.84 12.31 6.30
C ASN A 163 -0.67 12.57 6.49
N ASP A 164 -1.16 13.71 6.01
CA ASP A 164 -2.58 14.10 6.10
C ASP A 164 -3.52 13.19 5.30
N THR A 165 -2.99 12.41 4.35
CA THR A 165 -3.79 11.61 3.41
C THR A 165 -3.71 10.11 3.68
N ILE A 166 -2.56 9.59 4.10
CA ILE A 166 -2.33 8.16 4.30
C ILE A 166 -1.47 7.90 5.53
N ALA A 167 -1.71 6.77 6.18
CA ALA A 167 -0.83 6.16 7.17
C ALA A 167 -0.42 4.76 6.69
N VAL A 168 0.86 4.45 6.87
CA VAL A 168 1.50 3.18 6.50
C VAL A 168 1.86 2.45 7.78
N TYR A 169 1.28 1.28 7.99
CA TYR A 169 1.51 0.43 9.15
C TYR A 169 2.34 -0.79 8.78
N ALA A 170 3.08 -1.30 9.76
CA ALA A 170 3.85 -2.52 9.59
C ALA A 170 2.94 -3.73 9.32
N GLY A 171 3.48 -4.74 8.65
CA GLY A 171 2.82 -6.02 8.44
C GLY A 171 2.23 -6.19 7.04
N ARG A 172 2.42 -7.40 6.52
CA ARG A 172 1.92 -7.80 5.19
C ARG A 172 0.40 -7.95 5.22
N SER A 173 -0.29 -7.41 4.23
CA SER A 173 -1.75 -7.48 4.18
C SER A 173 -2.29 -7.61 2.77
N LYS A 174 -3.41 -8.33 2.61
CA LYS A 174 -4.21 -8.30 1.38
C LYS A 174 -5.25 -7.19 1.38
N HIS A 175 -5.28 -6.36 2.41
CA HIS A 175 -6.38 -5.44 2.64
C HIS A 175 -5.93 -3.99 2.64
N ILE A 176 -6.79 -3.14 2.12
CA ILE A 176 -6.67 -1.69 2.20
C ILE A 176 -7.67 -1.17 3.22
N PHE A 177 -7.20 -0.23 4.04
CA PHE A 177 -7.96 0.37 5.12
C PHE A 177 -8.30 1.81 4.77
N TYR A 178 -9.45 2.25 5.26
CA TYR A 178 -9.87 3.65 5.22
C TYR A 178 -10.45 3.98 6.59
N GLN A 179 -9.90 5.03 7.23
CA GLN A 179 -10.24 5.40 8.60
C GLN A 179 -10.13 4.22 9.58
N GLY A 180 -9.09 3.41 9.40
CA GLY A 180 -8.77 2.27 10.24
C GLY A 180 -9.57 1.01 9.95
N ILE A 181 -10.31 0.93 8.84
CA ILE A 181 -11.24 -0.18 8.56
C ILE A 181 -11.04 -0.72 7.17
N ARG A 182 -11.04 -2.05 7.04
CA ARG A 182 -10.97 -2.73 5.74
C ARG A 182 -12.10 -2.29 4.81
N VAL A 183 -11.71 -1.84 3.62
CA VAL A 183 -12.63 -1.39 2.55
C VAL A 183 -12.33 -2.03 1.19
N HIS A 184 -11.20 -2.71 1.02
CA HIS A 184 -10.86 -3.37 -0.24
C HIS A 184 -9.89 -4.54 -0.02
N GLU A 185 -9.95 -5.52 -0.92
CA GLU A 185 -9.05 -6.67 -0.97
C GLU A 185 -8.21 -6.62 -2.25
N LEU A 186 -6.90 -6.66 -2.07
CA LEU A 186 -5.88 -6.65 -3.11
C LEU A 186 -5.72 -8.04 -3.73
N LYS A 187 -5.46 -8.06 -5.03
CA LYS A 187 -5.12 -9.29 -5.76
C LYS A 187 -3.86 -9.97 -5.21
N HIS A 188 -2.87 -9.17 -4.83
CA HIS A 188 -1.62 -9.62 -4.23
C HIS A 188 -1.43 -8.93 -2.86
N PRO A 189 -0.90 -9.63 -1.84
CA PRO A 189 -0.63 -8.98 -0.57
C PRO A 189 0.41 -7.88 -0.72
N ALA A 190 0.10 -6.70 -0.21
CA ALA A 190 1.01 -5.59 0.04
C ALA A 190 2.00 -5.96 1.15
N ALA A 191 3.20 -5.37 1.09
CA ALA A 191 4.20 -5.46 2.15
C ALA A 191 3.77 -4.74 3.43
N PHE A 192 2.87 -3.77 3.31
CA PHE A 192 2.38 -2.93 4.40
C PHE A 192 0.86 -2.96 4.50
N ARG A 193 0.34 -2.42 5.61
CA ARG A 193 -1.07 -2.08 5.78
C ARG A 193 -1.26 -0.60 5.47
N TYR A 194 -1.96 -0.31 4.39
CA TYR A 194 -2.24 1.06 3.95
C TYR A 194 -3.59 1.54 4.48
N ASN A 195 -3.58 2.64 5.23
CA ASN A 195 -4.77 3.26 5.79
C ASN A 195 -4.97 4.68 5.24
N PHE A 196 -6.01 4.88 4.44
CA PHE A 196 -6.36 6.19 3.93
C PHE A 196 -7.11 7.03 4.97
N LYS A 197 -6.69 8.29 5.09
CA LYS A 197 -7.32 9.34 5.90
C LYS A 197 -8.14 10.29 5.04
N ARG A 198 -7.74 10.51 3.80
CA ARG A 198 -8.51 11.30 2.83
C ARG A 198 -9.77 10.57 2.40
N TYR A 199 -10.82 11.34 2.13
CA TYR A 199 -12.09 10.83 1.62
C TYR A 199 -11.93 9.88 0.43
N ILE A 200 -12.51 8.68 0.58
CA ILE A 200 -12.71 7.69 -0.48
C ILE A 200 -14.21 7.44 -0.59
N GLU A 201 -14.74 7.45 -1.82
CA GLU A 201 -16.12 7.09 -2.07
C GLU A 201 -16.31 5.57 -1.89
N LEU A 202 -17.26 5.20 -1.02
CA LEU A 202 -17.61 3.81 -0.75
C LEU A 202 -19.00 3.48 -1.28
N THR A 203 -19.21 2.22 -1.63
CA THR A 203 -20.52 1.62 -1.90
C THR A 203 -21.34 1.46 -0.62
N GLU A 204 -22.58 0.98 -0.73
CA GLU A 204 -23.46 0.75 0.43
C GLU A 204 -22.91 -0.29 1.41
N ASP A 205 -22.30 -1.36 0.88
CA ASP A 205 -21.60 -2.41 1.63
C ASP A 205 -20.21 -1.97 2.15
N ARG A 206 -19.90 -0.68 1.98
CA ARG A 206 -18.69 0.01 2.45
C ARG A 206 -17.41 -0.59 1.91
N THR A 207 -17.43 -0.94 0.63
CA THR A 207 -16.25 -1.29 -0.13
C THR A 207 -15.90 -0.12 -1.05
N VAL A 208 -14.64 -0.04 -1.49
CA VAL A 208 -14.20 1.06 -2.37
C VAL A 208 -14.95 0.99 -3.70
N LYS A 209 -15.62 2.09 -4.07
CA LYS A 209 -16.42 2.16 -5.31
C LYS A 209 -15.58 2.06 -6.57
N TYR A 210 -14.38 2.65 -6.55
CA TYR A 210 -13.46 2.70 -7.68
C TYR A 210 -12.08 2.17 -7.28
N PRO A 211 -11.81 0.85 -7.38
CA PRO A 211 -10.56 0.27 -6.89
C PRO A 211 -9.28 0.93 -7.43
N PHE A 212 -9.28 1.37 -8.69
CA PHE A 212 -8.12 2.03 -9.31
C PHE A 212 -7.68 3.31 -8.59
N ILE A 213 -8.57 3.94 -7.79
CA ILE A 213 -8.21 5.14 -7.01
C ILE A 213 -7.20 4.83 -5.90
N ILE A 214 -7.18 3.58 -5.42
CA ILE A 214 -6.23 3.14 -4.39
C ILE A 214 -4.82 3.23 -4.94
N ASP A 215 -4.58 2.62 -6.10
CA ASP A 215 -3.26 2.59 -6.74
C ASP A 215 -2.81 4.01 -7.09
N SER A 216 -3.69 4.81 -7.67
CA SER A 216 -3.42 6.22 -7.99
C SER A 216 -3.01 7.02 -6.75
N TYR A 217 -3.70 6.84 -5.63
CA TYR A 217 -3.33 7.51 -4.38
C TYR A 217 -2.00 6.99 -3.83
N LEU A 218 -1.75 5.68 -3.84
CA LEU A 218 -0.46 5.15 -3.38
C LEU A 218 0.70 5.67 -4.24
N VAL A 219 0.52 5.73 -5.56
CA VAL A 219 1.49 6.31 -6.50
C VAL A 219 1.76 7.77 -6.21
N ASP A 220 0.74 8.55 -5.84
CA ASP A 220 0.91 9.96 -5.51
C ASP A 220 1.64 10.15 -4.17
N PHE A 221 1.34 9.35 -3.13
CA PHE A 221 1.83 9.62 -1.77
C PHE A 221 3.08 8.86 -1.35
N LEU A 222 3.29 7.63 -1.82
CA LEU A 222 4.47 6.84 -1.41
C LEU A 222 5.81 7.46 -1.85
N PRO A 223 5.93 8.16 -3.00
CA PRO A 223 7.15 8.90 -3.33
C PRO A 223 7.51 10.00 -2.34
N GLU A 224 6.54 10.53 -1.60
CA GLU A 224 6.76 11.55 -0.57
C GLU A 224 7.28 10.94 0.75
N CYS A 225 7.25 9.62 0.89
CA CYS A 225 7.62 8.92 2.11
C CYS A 225 9.06 9.24 2.51
N THR A 226 9.26 9.61 3.77
CA THR A 226 10.59 9.93 4.33
C THR A 226 11.17 8.80 5.17
N GLU A 227 10.39 7.75 5.43
CA GLU A 227 10.79 6.62 6.26
C GLU A 227 11.58 5.60 5.45
N PRO A 228 12.89 5.39 5.72
CA PRO A 228 13.75 4.54 4.90
C PRO A 228 13.25 3.10 4.76
N VAL A 229 12.77 2.50 5.86
CA VAL A 229 12.29 1.10 5.86
C VAL A 229 11.09 0.93 4.93
N VAL A 230 10.20 1.92 4.87
CA VAL A 230 9.06 1.92 3.96
C VAL A 230 9.54 2.08 2.52
N CYS A 231 10.42 3.06 2.27
CA CYS A 231 10.95 3.35 0.93
C CYS A 231 11.66 2.14 0.32
N GLU A 232 12.58 1.50 1.06
CA GLU A 232 13.32 0.32 0.61
C GLU A 232 12.42 -0.81 0.16
N LYS A 233 11.31 -1.04 0.88
CA LYS A 233 10.40 -2.12 0.56
C LYS A 233 9.45 -1.77 -0.58
N VAL A 234 8.98 -0.53 -0.65
CA VAL A 234 8.10 -0.05 -1.73
C VAL A 234 8.80 -0.10 -3.09
N VAL A 235 10.07 0.28 -3.16
CA VAL A 235 10.81 0.29 -4.44
C VAL A 235 11.26 -1.10 -4.87
N SER A 236 11.25 -2.09 -3.97
CA SER A 236 11.79 -3.43 -4.20
C SER A 236 10.91 -4.27 -5.13
N THR A 237 11.55 -4.96 -6.07
CA THR A 237 10.92 -5.95 -6.96
C THR A 237 10.45 -7.23 -6.27
N GLU A 238 10.82 -7.42 -5.00
CA GLU A 238 10.40 -8.57 -4.18
C GLU A 238 8.93 -8.48 -3.75
N SER A 239 8.39 -7.26 -3.64
CA SER A 239 7.01 -7.07 -3.24
C SER A 239 6.07 -7.07 -4.45
N GLN A 240 5.21 -8.08 -4.54
CA GLN A 240 4.38 -8.29 -5.73
C GLN A 240 3.42 -7.13 -6.01
N TYR A 241 2.83 -6.56 -4.96
CA TYR A 241 1.85 -5.48 -5.09
C TYR A 241 2.52 -4.13 -5.35
N GLU A 242 3.51 -3.74 -4.55
CA GLU A 242 4.19 -2.46 -4.69
C GLU A 242 4.95 -2.36 -6.02
N ARG A 243 5.47 -3.48 -6.54
CA ARG A 243 6.06 -3.54 -7.89
C ARG A 243 5.05 -3.23 -9.00
N SER A 244 3.76 -3.46 -8.79
CA SER A 244 2.72 -3.13 -9.78
C SER A 244 2.27 -1.67 -9.75
N LEU A 245 2.80 -0.84 -8.84
CA LEU A 245 2.48 0.58 -8.77
C LEU A 245 3.25 1.37 -9.84
N GLU A 246 2.52 2.10 -10.68
CA GLU A 246 3.06 2.88 -11.80
C GLU A 246 3.43 4.30 -11.33
N PHE A 247 4.57 4.43 -10.67
CA PHE A 247 5.07 5.69 -10.10
C PHE A 247 5.32 6.82 -11.11
N THR A 248 5.28 6.56 -12.42
CA THR A 248 5.45 7.59 -13.45
C THR A 248 4.31 8.61 -13.51
N GLU A 249 3.17 8.32 -12.88
CA GLU A 249 2.04 9.27 -12.79
C GLU A 249 2.20 10.30 -11.66
N HIS A 250 3.15 10.10 -10.75
CA HIS A 250 3.43 11.04 -9.66
C HIS A 250 3.89 12.40 -10.22
N LYS A 251 3.22 13.49 -9.79
CA LYS A 251 3.45 14.85 -10.31
C LYS A 251 4.51 15.65 -9.55
N GLY A 252 4.95 15.15 -8.40
CA GLY A 252 5.92 15.82 -7.53
C GLY A 252 7.36 15.34 -7.73
N LYS A 253 8.27 15.86 -6.89
CA LYS A 253 9.60 15.28 -6.74
C LYS A 253 9.53 14.23 -5.64
N PRO A 254 10.07 13.01 -5.85
CA PRO A 254 10.18 12.03 -4.78
C PRO A 254 11.06 12.60 -3.65
N SER A 255 10.80 12.14 -2.44
CA SER A 255 11.62 12.46 -1.27
C SER A 255 13.06 11.97 -1.47
N ALA A 256 13.99 12.56 -0.72
CA ALA A 256 15.38 12.10 -0.73
C ALA A 256 15.50 10.64 -0.25
N ALA A 257 14.65 10.20 0.69
CA ALA A 257 14.64 8.82 1.18
C ALA A 257 14.17 7.84 0.10
N PHE A 258 13.09 8.18 -0.61
CA PHE A 258 12.57 7.37 -1.71
C PHE A 258 13.59 7.29 -2.84
N ALA A 259 14.14 8.42 -3.28
CA ALA A 259 15.17 8.45 -4.32
C ALA A 259 16.43 7.66 -3.91
N GLY A 260 16.88 7.83 -2.66
CA GLY A 260 18.00 7.06 -2.10
C GLY A 260 17.74 5.56 -2.08
N ALA A 261 16.53 5.14 -1.71
CA ALA A 261 16.12 3.72 -1.73
C ALA A 261 16.14 3.15 -3.16
N VAL A 262 15.63 3.89 -4.16
CA VAL A 262 15.69 3.47 -5.57
C VAL A 262 17.13 3.29 -6.04
N VAL A 263 18.00 4.26 -5.75
CA VAL A 263 19.42 4.20 -6.13
C VAL A 263 20.13 3.03 -5.45
N SER A 264 19.91 2.84 -4.16
CA SER A 264 20.48 1.74 -3.37
C SER A 264 20.03 0.37 -3.87
N ALA A 265 18.74 0.23 -4.22
CA ALA A 265 18.19 -1.02 -4.74
C ALA A 265 18.74 -1.38 -6.14
N GLY A 266 19.15 -0.41 -6.95
CA GLY A 266 19.76 -0.64 -8.27
C GLY A 266 18.89 -1.51 -9.17
N CYS A 267 19.41 -2.66 -9.63
CA CYS A 267 18.65 -3.59 -10.48
C CYS A 267 17.49 -4.29 -9.78
N LYS A 268 17.39 -4.19 -8.45
CA LYS A 268 16.27 -4.70 -7.66
C LYS A 268 15.15 -3.68 -7.50
N ALA A 269 15.34 -2.43 -7.92
CA ALA A 269 14.30 -1.42 -7.92
C ALA A 269 13.28 -1.68 -9.04
N SER A 270 12.01 -1.32 -8.82
CA SER A 270 10.99 -1.39 -9.86
C SER A 270 11.30 -0.40 -11.00
N MET A 271 10.92 -0.76 -12.23
CA MET A 271 11.15 0.11 -13.40
C MET A 271 10.43 1.45 -13.26
N ALA A 272 9.21 1.46 -12.72
CA ALA A 272 8.44 2.68 -12.50
C ALA A 272 9.12 3.60 -11.47
N SER A 273 9.63 3.06 -10.36
CA SER A 273 10.37 3.84 -9.36
C SER A 273 11.67 4.42 -9.96
N MET A 274 12.39 3.63 -10.76
CA MET A 274 13.60 4.09 -11.47
C MET A 274 13.28 5.21 -12.47
N GLN A 275 12.18 5.11 -13.21
CA GLN A 275 11.75 6.15 -14.15
C GLN A 275 11.37 7.44 -13.43
N LEU A 276 10.63 7.36 -12.33
CA LEU A 276 10.27 8.53 -11.53
C LEU A 276 11.52 9.28 -11.03
N VAL A 277 12.49 8.55 -10.46
CA VAL A 277 13.73 9.17 -9.98
C VAL A 277 14.53 9.81 -11.12
N ARG A 278 14.57 9.18 -12.30
CA ARG A 278 15.21 9.77 -13.49
C ARG A 278 14.52 11.05 -13.96
N MET A 279 13.19 11.07 -13.99
CA MET A 279 12.41 12.26 -14.36
C MET A 279 12.58 13.42 -13.36
N ALA A 280 12.87 13.10 -12.09
CA ALA A 280 13.13 14.10 -11.06
C ALA A 280 14.54 14.70 -11.11
N LEU A 281 15.46 14.09 -11.86
CA LEU A 281 16.78 14.68 -12.12
C LEU A 281 16.61 15.92 -13.02
N PRO A 282 17.38 17.00 -12.79
CA PRO A 282 17.27 18.20 -13.60
C PRO A 282 17.55 17.89 -15.08
N GLU A 283 16.57 18.17 -15.94
CA GLU A 283 16.75 18.15 -17.40
C GLU A 283 17.87 19.14 -17.75
N ASN A 284 18.99 18.62 -18.25
CA ASN A 284 20.12 19.39 -18.76
C ASN A 284 21.04 20.08 -17.73
N ASP A 285 21.62 19.31 -16.82
CA ASP A 285 23.05 19.53 -16.58
C ASP A 285 23.83 18.40 -17.28
N PRO A 286 24.50 18.66 -18.43
CA PRO A 286 25.36 17.66 -19.07
C PRO A 286 26.51 17.19 -18.15
N ASN A 287 26.69 17.79 -16.97
CA ASN A 287 27.58 17.29 -15.91
C ASN A 287 26.89 16.42 -14.84
N SER A 288 25.56 16.29 -14.83
CA SER A 288 24.81 15.54 -13.80
C SER A 288 24.46 14.12 -14.19
N MET A 289 24.58 13.74 -15.47
CA MET A 289 24.50 12.34 -15.91
C MET A 289 25.87 11.66 -15.85
N THR A 290 26.39 11.54 -14.64
CA THR A 290 27.37 10.51 -14.31
C THR A 290 26.78 9.82 -13.10
N VAL A 291 26.54 8.50 -13.15
CA VAL A 291 26.21 7.75 -11.92
C VAL A 291 27.52 7.58 -11.15
N ALA A 292 27.90 8.70 -10.57
CA ALA A 292 28.94 8.97 -9.61
C ALA A 292 28.48 10.29 -9.01
N SER A 293 27.99 10.27 -7.77
CA SER A 293 28.00 11.54 -7.03
C SER A 293 29.44 12.06 -7.11
N ARG A 294 29.68 13.38 -7.13
CA ARG A 294 31.07 13.88 -7.08
C ARG A 294 31.86 13.35 -5.86
N ALA A 295 31.16 12.75 -4.88
CA ALA A 295 31.71 12.10 -3.70
C ALA A 295 31.96 10.58 -3.85
N SER A 296 31.55 9.95 -4.95
CA SER A 296 31.76 8.52 -5.21
C SER A 296 33.24 8.24 -5.48
N LYS A 297 33.71 7.06 -5.05
CA LYS A 297 35.10 6.67 -5.22
C LYS A 297 35.43 6.56 -6.71
N GLY A 298 36.51 7.18 -7.18
CA GLY A 298 36.87 7.20 -8.60
C GLY A 298 36.17 8.25 -9.46
N ALA A 299 35.32 9.11 -8.88
CA ALA A 299 34.64 10.19 -9.63
C ALA A 299 35.63 11.21 -10.21
N LYS A 300 36.70 11.52 -9.47
CA LYS A 300 37.77 12.43 -9.93
C LYS A 300 38.52 11.81 -11.10
N GLU A 301 38.85 10.53 -10.99
CA GLU A 301 39.60 9.76 -11.97
C GLU A 301 38.81 9.61 -13.27
N LEU A 302 37.51 9.31 -13.16
CA LEU A 302 36.58 9.27 -14.29
C LEU A 302 36.48 10.64 -14.97
N SER A 303 36.33 11.73 -14.20
CA SER A 303 36.28 13.08 -14.73
C SER A 303 37.53 13.43 -15.55
N ASN A 304 38.72 13.12 -15.03
CA ASN A 304 39.98 13.33 -15.73
C ASN A 304 40.08 12.48 -17.02
N ALA A 305 39.64 11.22 -16.96
CA ALA A 305 39.66 10.31 -18.10
C ALA A 305 38.71 10.75 -19.21
N VAL A 306 37.53 11.24 -18.84
CA VAL A 306 36.55 11.80 -19.77
C VAL A 306 37.08 13.09 -20.40
N ALA A 307 37.68 13.99 -19.61
CA ALA A 307 38.31 15.21 -20.14
C ALA A 307 39.46 14.90 -21.13
N LEU A 308 40.24 13.86 -20.85
CA LEU A 308 41.26 13.38 -21.78
C LEU A 308 40.63 12.86 -23.08
N ALA A 309 39.55 12.08 -23.01
CA ALA A 309 38.83 11.60 -24.18
C ALA A 309 38.27 12.75 -25.03
N ASP A 310 37.72 13.78 -24.39
CA ASP A 310 37.23 14.99 -25.07
C ASP A 310 38.38 15.72 -25.81
N ASN A 311 39.54 15.88 -25.17
CA ASN A 311 40.74 16.47 -25.79
C ASN A 311 41.27 15.67 -26.98
N LEU A 312 40.99 14.37 -27.02
CA LEU A 312 41.33 13.48 -28.13
C LEU A 312 40.25 13.47 -29.23
N GLY A 313 39.17 14.24 -29.07
CA GLY A 313 38.07 14.32 -30.04
C GLY A 313 37.18 13.08 -30.07
N LEU A 314 37.13 12.30 -28.98
CA LEU A 314 36.28 11.13 -28.89
C LEU A 314 34.83 11.53 -28.57
N ASP A 315 33.88 11.20 -29.45
CA ASP A 315 32.47 11.51 -29.25
C ASP A 315 31.81 10.56 -28.22
N ARG A 316 31.41 11.14 -27.08
CA ARG A 316 30.74 10.45 -25.96
C ARG A 316 29.30 10.89 -25.71
N SER A 317 28.69 11.63 -26.63
CA SER A 317 27.35 12.23 -26.48
C SER A 317 26.25 11.26 -26.02
N ASP A 318 26.37 9.97 -26.35
CA ASP A 318 25.39 8.93 -26.04
C ASP A 318 25.86 7.92 -24.98
N ILE A 319 26.97 8.18 -24.27
CA ILE A 319 27.58 7.20 -23.35
C ILE A 319 27.27 7.55 -21.90
N THR A 320 26.68 6.59 -21.19
CA THR A 320 26.42 6.70 -19.76
C THR A 320 27.48 5.96 -18.97
N TRP A 321 28.12 6.64 -18.00
CA TRP A 321 29.16 6.04 -17.16
C TRP A 321 28.60 5.66 -15.79
N VAL A 322 28.94 4.46 -15.34
CA VAL A 322 28.54 3.90 -14.05
C VAL A 322 29.77 3.41 -13.31
N LEU A 323 30.01 3.90 -12.09
CA LEU A 323 31.06 3.38 -11.21
C LEU A 323 30.53 2.15 -10.47
N GLY A 324 31.10 0.98 -10.74
CA GLY A 324 30.61 -0.30 -10.25
C GLY A 324 31.11 -0.66 -8.85
N GLU A 325 30.83 0.18 -7.84
CA GLU A 325 31.13 -0.16 -6.44
C GLU A 325 30.35 -1.43 -6.04
N GLY A 326 31.05 -2.47 -5.59
CA GLY A 326 30.46 -3.75 -5.20
C GLY A 326 29.88 -4.59 -6.36
N LEU A 327 30.08 -4.17 -7.62
CA LEU A 327 29.63 -4.93 -8.80
C LEU A 327 30.78 -5.75 -9.39
N PRO A 328 30.63 -7.09 -9.55
CA PRO A 328 31.63 -7.90 -10.23
C PRO A 328 31.62 -7.60 -11.74
N VAL A 329 32.58 -6.80 -12.19
CA VAL A 329 32.81 -6.50 -13.61
C VAL A 329 33.98 -7.36 -14.11
N PRO A 330 33.82 -8.18 -15.16
CA PRO A 330 34.93 -8.92 -15.77
C PRO A 330 35.88 -7.93 -16.45
N GLY A 331 37.09 -7.75 -15.91
CA GLY A 331 38.08 -6.80 -16.43
C GLY A 331 37.90 -5.39 -15.87
N ASP A 332 38.31 -4.38 -16.65
CA ASP A 332 38.32 -2.97 -16.20
C ASP A 332 36.98 -2.27 -16.45
N TYR A 333 36.19 -2.75 -17.42
CA TYR A 333 34.86 -2.25 -17.71
C TYR A 333 33.98 -3.31 -18.39
N ALA A 334 32.67 -3.08 -18.37
CA ALA A 334 31.71 -3.82 -19.19
C ALA A 334 30.76 -2.85 -19.90
N ILE A 335 30.38 -3.18 -21.13
CA ILE A 335 29.39 -2.41 -21.91
C ILE A 335 28.06 -3.15 -21.90
N ARG A 336 26.99 -2.46 -21.53
CA ARG A 336 25.61 -2.93 -21.68
C ARG A 336 24.80 -1.84 -22.38
N ASP A 337 24.42 -2.12 -23.62
CA ASP A 337 23.82 -1.16 -24.57
C ASP A 337 24.75 0.03 -24.85
N GLN A 338 24.53 1.14 -24.15
CA GLN A 338 25.30 2.39 -24.16
C GLN A 338 25.81 2.79 -22.77
N ASN A 339 25.65 1.91 -21.77
CA ASN A 339 26.17 2.11 -20.43
C ASN A 339 27.54 1.43 -20.33
N VAL A 340 28.52 2.19 -19.85
CA VAL A 340 29.85 1.68 -19.50
C VAL A 340 29.93 1.58 -17.98
N ILE A 341 30.06 0.34 -17.51
CA ILE A 341 30.19 0.01 -16.09
C ILE A 341 31.68 -0.19 -15.82
N LEU A 342 32.27 0.69 -15.01
CA LEU A 342 33.69 0.66 -14.65
C LEU A 342 33.89 -0.18 -13.39
N ALA A 343 34.90 -1.05 -13.41
CA ALA A 343 35.20 -1.94 -12.30
C ALA A 343 35.70 -1.18 -11.07
N GLU A 344 35.34 -1.64 -9.87
CA GLU A 344 35.83 -1.05 -8.62
C GLU A 344 37.36 -1.03 -8.52
N ALA A 345 38.02 -2.05 -9.10
CA ALA A 345 39.46 -2.22 -9.07
C ALA A 345 40.26 -1.13 -9.82
N ILE A 346 39.61 -0.30 -10.64
CA ILE A 346 40.27 0.79 -11.39
C ILE A 346 39.94 2.18 -10.86
N LEU A 347 39.10 2.31 -9.83
CA LEU A 347 38.61 3.60 -9.35
C LEU A 347 39.73 4.51 -8.82
N ASP A 348 40.81 3.94 -8.30
CA ASP A 348 41.98 4.70 -7.79
C ASP A 348 43.20 4.66 -8.74
N ASP A 349 43.07 4.10 -9.95
CA ASP A 349 44.15 3.91 -10.93
C ASP A 349 43.89 4.74 -12.19
N GLN A 350 44.39 5.98 -12.20
CA GLN A 350 44.16 6.92 -13.30
C GLN A 350 44.61 6.39 -14.68
N PRO A 351 45.81 5.77 -14.83
CA PRO A 351 46.19 5.16 -16.10
C PRO A 351 45.21 4.09 -16.60
N ARG A 352 44.74 3.20 -15.73
CA ARG A 352 43.76 2.16 -16.11
C ARG A 352 42.38 2.76 -16.40
N MET A 353 41.96 3.76 -15.63
CA MET A 353 40.74 4.51 -15.88
C MET A 353 40.74 5.19 -17.27
N ASN A 354 41.85 5.85 -17.63
CA ASN A 354 42.00 6.47 -18.95
C ASN A 354 41.87 5.44 -20.08
N LEU A 355 42.51 4.28 -19.93
CA LEU A 355 42.47 3.21 -20.91
C LEU A 355 41.05 2.63 -21.03
N ALA A 356 40.41 2.29 -19.90
CA ALA A 356 39.07 1.75 -19.86
C ALA A 356 38.04 2.69 -20.51
N VAL A 357 38.14 4.01 -20.23
CA VAL A 357 37.28 5.02 -20.86
C VAL A 357 37.49 5.09 -22.37
N ALA A 358 38.74 5.17 -22.83
CA ALA A 358 39.04 5.25 -24.26
C ALA A 358 38.61 3.98 -25.01
N GLU A 359 38.89 2.81 -24.47
CA GLU A 359 38.50 1.52 -25.04
C GLU A 359 36.98 1.34 -25.08
N ALA A 360 36.27 1.77 -24.04
CA ALA A 360 34.82 1.67 -23.98
C ALA A 360 34.15 2.56 -25.03
N ILE A 361 34.61 3.80 -25.18
CA ILE A 361 34.12 4.72 -26.24
C ILE A 361 34.37 4.11 -27.61
N CYS A 362 35.60 3.63 -27.86
CA CYS A 362 35.94 2.98 -29.13
C CYS A 362 35.08 1.74 -29.39
N SER A 363 34.83 0.92 -28.38
CA SER A 363 34.04 -0.31 -28.48
C SER A 363 32.56 -0.03 -28.77
N ILE A 364 31.99 1.04 -28.22
CA ILE A 364 30.61 1.47 -28.51
C ILE A 364 30.52 1.99 -29.94
N ARG A 365 31.47 2.82 -30.37
CA ARG A 365 31.45 3.46 -31.70
C ARG A 365 31.85 2.52 -32.84
N ASN A 366 32.65 1.48 -32.57
CA ASN A 366 33.15 0.53 -33.57
C ASN A 366 32.35 -0.79 -33.68
N LYS A 367 31.08 -0.85 -33.22
CA LYS A 367 30.20 -2.02 -33.40
C LYS A 367 29.87 -2.28 -34.90
N GLY A 368 30.87 -2.65 -35.70
CA GLY A 368 30.73 -3.02 -37.11
C GLY A 368 31.99 -2.96 -38.01
N ARG A 369 33.16 -2.47 -37.58
CA ARG A 369 34.38 -2.45 -38.46
C ARG A 369 35.69 -2.69 -37.69
N PRO A 370 36.65 -3.44 -38.26
CA PRO A 370 37.98 -3.57 -37.69
C PRO A 370 38.81 -2.31 -37.96
N PHE A 371 39.31 -1.69 -36.88
CA PHE A 371 40.44 -0.78 -36.72
C PHE A 371 40.86 0.22 -37.82
N PRO A 372 40.91 1.53 -37.46
CA PRO A 372 42.22 2.20 -37.41
C PRO A 372 42.48 3.16 -36.21
N VAL A 373 41.56 3.29 -35.23
CA VAL A 373 41.65 4.34 -34.18
C VAL A 373 42.65 4.06 -33.05
N LEU A 374 43.05 2.80 -32.81
CA LEU A 374 43.99 2.46 -31.71
C LEU A 374 45.37 3.11 -31.85
N PHE A 375 45.81 3.41 -33.08
CA PHE A 375 47.15 3.95 -33.33
C PHE A 375 47.31 5.41 -32.88
N CYS A 376 46.30 6.26 -33.07
CA CYS A 376 46.36 7.66 -32.61
C CYS A 376 46.30 7.78 -31.08
N ALA A 377 45.56 6.90 -30.40
CA ALA A 377 45.49 6.87 -28.94
C ALA A 377 46.81 6.38 -28.32
N ALA A 378 47.47 5.38 -28.93
CA ALA A 378 48.76 4.86 -28.48
C ALA A 378 49.89 5.92 -28.60
N GLU A 379 49.92 6.70 -29.68
CA GLU A 379 50.89 7.80 -29.85
C GLU A 379 50.67 8.95 -28.85
N GLY A 380 49.41 9.27 -28.53
CA GLY A 380 49.07 10.25 -27.50
C GLY A 380 49.49 9.80 -26.09
N LEU A 381 49.30 8.51 -25.78
CA LEU A 381 49.68 7.92 -24.49
C LEU A 381 51.20 7.75 -24.34
N ALA A 382 51.93 7.44 -25.42
CA ALA A 382 53.40 7.39 -25.42
C ALA A 382 54.01 8.78 -25.17
N LYS A 383 53.45 9.84 -25.77
CA LYS A 383 53.85 11.23 -25.50
C LYS A 383 53.58 11.65 -24.04
N ALA A 384 52.49 11.20 -23.44
CA ALA A 384 52.19 11.49 -22.03
C ALA A 384 53.11 10.75 -21.05
N ARG A 385 53.77 9.66 -21.47
CA ARG A 385 54.75 8.91 -20.68
C ARG A 385 56.18 9.45 -20.76
N GLY A 386 56.44 10.48 -21.56
CA GLY A 386 57.78 11.06 -21.70
C GLY A 386 58.80 10.15 -22.39
N GLU A 387 58.34 9.12 -23.11
CA GLU A 387 59.20 8.26 -23.91
C GLU A 387 59.35 8.88 -25.32
N GLN A 388 60.40 9.68 -25.52
CA GLN A 388 60.92 9.97 -26.87
C GLN A 388 61.92 8.87 -27.24
N GLN A 389 61.80 8.36 -28.48
CA GLN A 389 62.79 7.47 -29.11
C GLN A 389 64.18 8.10 -29.19
#